data_AF-A0A7W7EPM7-F1
#
_entry.id   AF-A0A7W7EPM7-F1
#
_cell.length_a   1.000
_cell.length_b   1.000
_cell.length_c   1.000
_cell.angle_alpha   90.00
_cell.angle_beta   90.00
_cell.angle_gamma   90.00
#
_symmetry.space_group_name_H-M   'P 1'
#
loop_
_entity.id
_entity.type
_entity.pdbx_description
1 polymer ?
#
loop_
_entity_poly.entity_id
_entity_poly.type
_entity_poly.pdbx_seq_one_letter_code
_entity_poly.pdbx_strand_id
1 'polypeptide(L)'
;MRELERSRLKTCIKAIGRADGKARVTFVDHGNGLYSFGEEQLLEDEVPGFGPYSYWSPTYESGLYAEFAMAEREAKVIIEWLVEAI
;
A
#
# COMPACT_ATOMS: atom_id res chain seq x y z
N MET A 1 16.88 33.11 8.44
CA MET A 1 17.29 31.69 8.50
C MET A 1 16.30 30.91 7.66
N ARG A 2 16.78 30.16 6.67
CA ARG A 2 15.94 29.38 5.73
C ARG A 2 15.49 28.10 6.44
N GLU A 3 14.27 28.08 6.97
CA GLU A 3 13.57 26.83 7.27
C GLU A 3 13.12 26.25 5.93
N LEU A 4 14.01 25.48 5.31
CA LEU A 4 13.68 24.64 4.17
C LEU A 4 12.48 23.78 4.54
N GLU A 5 11.42 23.99 3.78
CA GLU A 5 10.25 23.14 3.65
C GLU A 5 10.66 21.67 3.78
N ARG A 6 10.50 21.08 4.96
CA ARG A 6 10.38 19.62 5.08
C ARG A 6 9.10 19.29 4.35
N SER A 7 9.21 19.07 3.04
CA SER A 7 8.15 18.51 2.25
C SER A 7 7.64 17.28 3.00
N ARG A 8 6.38 17.36 3.45
CA ARG A 8 5.63 16.29 4.11
C ARG A 8 5.37 15.20 3.08
N LEU A 9 6.45 14.56 2.62
CA LEU A 9 6.39 13.58 1.56
C LEU A 9 5.82 12.30 2.17
N LYS A 10 4.73 11.84 1.56
CA LYS A 10 4.22 10.50 1.80
C LYS A 10 5.37 9.52 1.57
N THR A 11 5.70 8.74 2.59
CA THR A 11 6.80 7.79 2.56
C THR A 11 6.23 6.40 2.75
N CYS A 12 6.55 5.48 1.85
CA CYS A 12 6.29 4.07 2.06
C CYS A 12 7.20 3.58 3.19
N ILE A 13 6.61 3.09 4.28
CA ILE A 13 7.34 2.65 5.47
C ILE A 13 7.38 1.13 5.61
N LYS A 14 6.45 0.41 4.96
CA LYS A 14 6.41 -1.06 4.93
C LYS A 14 5.66 -1.51 3.69
N ALA A 15 6.18 -2.53 3.01
CA ALA A 15 5.49 -3.20 1.92
C ALA A 15 5.60 -4.70 2.10
N ILE A 16 4.50 -5.43 1.91
CA ILE A 16 4.42 -6.87 2.08
C ILE A 16 3.80 -7.44 0.81
N GLY A 17 4.49 -8.37 0.17
CA GLY A 17 3.98 -9.09 -1.01
C GLY A 17 3.35 -10.41 -0.60
N ARG A 18 2.27 -10.80 -1.28
CA ARG A 18 1.71 -12.16 -1.20
C ARG A 18 2.69 -13.16 -1.81
N ALA A 19 2.69 -14.38 -1.31
CA ALA A 19 3.64 -15.43 -1.72
C ALA A 19 3.64 -15.74 -3.24
N ASP A 20 2.50 -15.55 -3.92
CA ASP A 20 2.37 -15.75 -5.36
C ASP A 20 2.82 -14.54 -6.20
N GLY A 21 3.22 -13.44 -5.56
CA GLY A 21 3.63 -12.20 -6.23
C GLY A 21 2.49 -11.44 -6.90
N LYS A 22 1.22 -11.78 -6.65
CA LYS A 22 0.05 -11.16 -7.32
C LYS A 22 -0.74 -10.20 -6.45
N ALA A 23 -0.38 -10.03 -5.19
CA ALA A 23 -0.95 -9.02 -4.32
C ALA A 23 0.14 -8.38 -3.45
N ARG A 24 -0.06 -7.13 -3.05
CA ARG A 24 0.81 -6.44 -2.11
C ARG A 24 0.03 -5.50 -1.22
N VAL A 25 0.52 -5.29 -0.01
CA VAL A 25 0.03 -4.27 0.92
C VAL A 25 1.14 -3.26 1.15
N THR A 26 0.81 -1.98 0.97
CA THR A 26 1.75 -0.87 1.19
C THR A 26 1.25 0.00 2.33
N PHE A 27 2.10 0.24 3.32
CA PHE A 27 1.86 1.16 4.43
C PHE A 27 2.61 2.46 4.21
N VAL A 28 1.93 3.58 4.46
CA VAL A 28 2.41 4.92 4.16
C VAL A 28 2.34 5.79 5.41
N ASP A 29 3.44 6.49 5.71
CA ASP A 29 3.47 7.66 6.60
C ASP A 29 3.25 8.91 5.75
N HIS A 30 2.25 9.72 6.08
CA HIS A 30 1.91 10.94 5.34
C HIS A 30 2.76 12.15 5.77
N GLY A 31 3.70 11.98 6.70
CA GLY A 31 4.60 13.03 7.18
C GLY A 31 3.91 14.06 8.08
N ASN A 32 2.69 13.77 8.53
CA ASN A 32 1.87 14.59 9.42
C ASN A 32 1.43 13.82 10.68
N GLY A 33 2.08 12.69 10.98
CA GLY A 33 1.70 11.80 12.08
C GLY A 33 0.49 10.91 11.79
N LEU A 34 0.00 10.91 10.54
CA LEU A 34 -1.04 9.99 10.10
C LEU A 34 -0.48 8.92 9.18
N TYR A 35 -1.05 7.72 9.31
CA TYR A 35 -0.67 6.53 8.57
C TYR A 35 -1.85 6.01 7.75
N SER A 36 -1.59 5.35 6.63
CA SER A 36 -2.59 4.58 5.89
C SER A 36 -1.97 3.31 5.32
N PHE A 37 -2.81 2.42 4.82
CA PHE A 37 -2.39 1.30 4.00
C PHE A 37 -3.31 1.12 2.79
N GLY A 38 -2.80 0.44 1.77
CA GLY A 38 -3.59 0.02 0.63
C GLY A 38 -3.18 -1.36 0.17
N GLU A 39 -4.13 -2.12 -0.34
CA GLU A 39 -3.91 -3.36 -1.07
C GLU A 39 -3.95 -3.08 -2.56
N GLU A 40 -2.98 -3.64 -3.29
CA GLU A 40 -2.99 -3.67 -4.74
C GLU A 40 -2.83 -5.11 -5.23
N GLN A 41 -3.51 -5.45 -6.32
CA GLN A 41 -3.36 -6.73 -7.00
C GLN A 41 -2.81 -6.55 -8.41
N LEU A 42 -2.02 -7.52 -8.85
CA LEU A 42 -1.48 -7.55 -10.19
C LEU A 42 -2.57 -8.07 -11.13
N LEU A 43 -3.04 -7.19 -12.00
CA LEU A 43 -3.95 -7.53 -13.09
C LEU A 43 -3.17 -7.65 -14.39
N GLU A 44 -3.70 -8.46 -15.30
CA GLU A 44 -3.22 -8.59 -16.67
C GLU A 44 -4.37 -8.20 -17.59
N ASP A 45 -4.09 -7.36 -18.57
CA ASP A 45 -5.03 -6.92 -19.59
C ASP A 45 -4.38 -7.07 -20.96
N GLU A 46 -5.21 -7.20 -22.00
CA GLU A 46 -4.76 -7.32 -23.38
C GLU A 46 -5.02 -6.01 -24.11
N VAL A 47 -3.95 -5.29 -24.45
CA VAL A 47 -4.07 -4.06 -25.22
C VAL A 47 -3.91 -4.40 -26.71
N PRO A 48 -4.92 -4.13 -27.56
CA PRO A 48 -4.83 -4.42 -29.00
C PRO A 48 -3.58 -3.77 -29.61
N GLY A 49 -2.70 -4.58 -30.20
CA GLY A 49 -1.45 -4.13 -30.82
C GLY A 49 -0.27 -3.94 -29.86
N PHE A 50 -0.46 -4.10 -28.54
CA PHE A 50 0.60 -4.04 -27.53
C PHE A 50 0.85 -5.40 -26.86
N GLY A 51 -0.12 -6.31 -26.89
CA GLY A 51 -0.04 -7.62 -26.24
C GLY A 51 -0.41 -7.55 -24.76
N PRO A 52 -0.10 -8.60 -23.98
CA PRO A 52 -0.44 -8.64 -22.56
C PRO A 52 0.34 -7.58 -21.78
N TYR A 53 -0.37 -6.85 -20.93
CA TYR A 53 0.16 -5.78 -20.09
C TYR A 53 -0.27 -6.00 -18.64
N SER A 54 0.71 -6.11 -17.74
CA SER A 54 0.43 -6.26 -16.32
C SER A 54 0.54 -4.93 -15.58
N TYR A 55 -0.40 -4.66 -14.68
CA TYR A 55 -0.40 -3.47 -13.84
C TYR A 55 -0.93 -3.75 -12.44
N TRP A 56 -0.45 -2.96 -11.47
CA TRP A 56 -0.97 -2.98 -10.11
C TRP A 56 -2.24 -2.14 -10.05
N SER A 57 -3.32 -2.75 -9.56
CA SER A 57 -4.61 -2.08 -9.39
C SER A 57 -4.99 -2.07 -7.91
N PRO A 58 -5.43 -0.92 -7.36
CA PRO A 58 -5.86 -0.86 -5.97
C PRO A 58 -7.15 -1.68 -5.78
N THR A 59 -7.16 -2.52 -4.75
CA THR A 59 -8.32 -3.32 -4.35
C THR A 59 -8.90 -2.87 -3.02
N TYR A 60 -8.08 -2.23 -2.17
CA TYR A 60 -8.51 -1.62 -0.92
C TYR A 60 -7.64 -0.41 -0.58
N GLU A 61 -8.27 0.66 -0.11
CA GLU A 61 -7.58 1.81 0.49
C GLU A 61 -8.18 2.10 1.86
N SER A 62 -7.32 2.18 2.87
CA SER A 62 -7.74 2.45 4.22
C SER A 62 -8.09 3.93 4.46
N GLY A 63 -8.71 4.20 5.60
CA GLY A 63 -8.72 5.54 6.18
C GLY A 63 -7.33 5.97 6.69
N LEU A 64 -7.30 7.09 7.44
CA LEU A 64 -6.11 7.59 8.12
C LEU A 64 -6.12 7.19 9.60
N TYR A 65 -4.98 6.73 10.09
CA TYR A 65 -4.77 6.32 11.48
C TYR A 65 -3.76 7.23 12.16
N ALA A 66 -3.98 7.50 13.45
CA ALA A 66 -3.02 8.25 14.27
C ALA A 66 -1.77 7.41 14.63
N GLU A 67 -1.85 6.09 14.53
CA GLU A 67 -0.77 5.17 14.88
C GLU A 67 -0.60 4.09 13.83
N PHE A 68 0.65 3.81 13.47
CA PHE A 68 1.00 2.72 12.54
C PHE A 68 0.47 1.35 13.03
N ALA A 69 0.51 1.09 14.34
CA ALA A 69 0.03 -0.17 14.91
C ALA A 69 -1.47 -0.41 14.69
N MET A 70 -2.28 0.66 14.64
CA MET A 70 -3.71 0.54 14.32
C MET A 70 -3.91 0.20 12.84
N ALA A 71 -3.19 0.89 11.95
CA ALA A 71 -3.20 0.59 10.51
C ALA A 71 -2.79 -0.88 10.25
N GLU A 72 -1.73 -1.36 10.90
CA GLU A 72 -1.27 -2.75 10.74
C GLU A 72 -2.29 -3.77 11.28
N ARG A 73 -2.95 -3.46 12.41
CA ARG A 73 -3.97 -4.36 12.97
C ARG A 73 -5.18 -4.47 12.06
N GLU A 74 -5.67 -3.36 11.52
CA GLU A 74 -6.82 -3.40 10.60
C GLU A 74 -6.46 -4.08 9.29
N ALA A 75 -5.27 -3.82 8.73
CA ALA A 75 -4.80 -4.50 7.53
C ALA A 75 -4.83 -6.04 7.70
N LYS A 76 -4.41 -6.56 8.86
CA LYS A 76 -4.46 -8.00 9.17
C LYS A 76 -5.87 -8.56 9.30
N VAL A 77 -6.87 -7.72 9.61
CA VAL A 77 -8.27 -8.13 9.73
C VAL A 77 -8.97 -8.11 8.37
N ILE A 78 -8.67 -7.09 7.56
CA ILE A 78 -9.34 -6.85 6.28
C ILE A 78 -8.72 -7.66 5.15
N ILE A 79 -7.39 -7.80 5.14
CA ILE A 79 -6.65 -8.44 4.04
C ILE A 79 -6.33 -9.88 4.47
N GLU A 80 -7.20 -10.81 4.07
CA GLU A 80 -7.18 -12.20 4.55
C GLU A 80 -5.82 -12.90 4.37
N TRP A 81 -5.22 -12.76 3.19
CA TRP A 81 -3.93 -13.40 2.87
C TRP A 81 -2.76 -12.81 3.66
N LEU A 82 -2.90 -11.59 4.23
CA LEU A 82 -1.84 -10.93 4.96
C LEU A 82 -1.52 -11.63 6.28
N VAL A 83 -2.50 -12.34 6.86
CA VAL A 83 -2.33 -13.11 8.10
C VAL A 83 -1.32 -14.24 7.92
N GLU A 84 -1.23 -14.82 6.73
CA GLU A 84 -0.28 -15.91 6.42
C GLU A 84 1.10 -15.39 6.03
N ALA A 85 1.22 -14.10 5.69
CA ALA A 85 2.43 -13.48 5.17
C ALA A 85 3.32 -12.81 6.25
N ILE A 86 2.85 -12.73 7.49
CA ILE A 86 3.52 -12.09 8.64
C ILE A 86 3.65 -13.11 9.78
#